data_AF-A0A1F7QTL4-F1
#
_entry.id   AF-A0A1F7QTL4-F1
#
_cell.length_a   1.000
_cell.length_b   1.000
_cell.length_c   1.000
_cell.angle_alpha   90.00
_cell.angle_beta   90.00
_cell.angle_gamma   90.00
#
_symmetry.space_group_name_H-M   'P 1'
#
loop_
_entity.id
_entity.type
_entity.pdbx_description
1 polymer ?
#
loop_
_entity_poly.entity_id
_entity_poly.type
_entity_poly.pdbx_seq_one_letter_code
_entity_poly.pdbx_strand_id
1 'polypeptide(L)'
;MKPRINTVLLTLILSSLWLLVWSLTHGFFMNDNLMSLLPGDFNQKYITASLYILIVIIGSFFILPKIRKKNLTKSKLIYLYLIPLSLIAALPIHYSLTLNPAVYILMILISCFWQDYLTFGIYQTELSKRLRPLATILTVATVFFLGHFIFYLDILNQQSIFSWLMIAIAGLALATIRYKTNNVYTSNVIHLSFLLLVV
;
A
#
# COMPACT_ATOMS: atom_id res chain seq x y z
N MET A 1 -31.50 -22.16 4.30
CA MET A 1 -30.16 -22.03 4.93
C MET A 1 -29.24 -21.27 3.97
N LYS A 2 -28.67 -20.12 4.35
CA LYS A 2 -27.61 -19.49 3.53
C LYS A 2 -26.35 -20.37 3.61
N PRO A 3 -25.70 -20.73 2.49
CA PRO A 3 -24.47 -21.51 2.53
C PRO A 3 -23.41 -20.73 3.31
N ARG A 4 -22.85 -21.35 4.36
CA ARG A 4 -21.66 -20.82 5.04
C ARG A 4 -20.46 -21.12 4.16
N ILE A 5 -19.99 -20.11 3.43
CA ILE A 5 -18.69 -20.17 2.76
C ILE A 5 -17.64 -20.47 3.83
N ASN A 6 -16.79 -21.48 3.58
CA ASN A 6 -15.70 -21.86 4.45
C ASN A 6 -14.75 -20.65 4.65
N THR A 7 -14.38 -20.35 5.90
CA THR A 7 -13.46 -19.25 6.25
C THR A 7 -12.15 -19.31 5.46
N VAL A 8 -11.60 -20.51 5.23
CA VAL A 8 -10.37 -20.69 4.44
C VAL A 8 -10.58 -20.26 3.00
N LEU A 9 -11.66 -20.72 2.36
CA LEU A 9 -12.00 -20.37 0.99
C LEU A 9 -12.20 -18.86 0.83
N LEU A 10 -12.89 -18.21 1.77
CA LEU A 10 -13.09 -16.76 1.74
C LEU A 10 -11.77 -16.00 1.91
N THR A 11 -10.90 -16.43 2.81
CA THR A 11 -9.56 -15.83 2.95
C THR A 11 -8.80 -15.92 1.65
N LEU A 12 -8.80 -17.07 0.98
CA LEU A 12 -8.17 -17.23 -0.33
C LEU A 12 -8.77 -16.30 -1.39
N ILE A 13 -10.10 -16.21 -1.47
CA ILE A 13 -10.78 -15.29 -2.40
C ILE A 13 -10.36 -13.84 -2.13
N LEU A 14 -10.34 -13.41 -0.87
CA LEU A 14 -9.96 -12.05 -0.50
C LEU A 14 -8.48 -11.77 -0.82
N SER A 15 -7.58 -12.72 -0.54
CA SER A 15 -6.16 -12.62 -0.90
C SER A 15 -5.96 -12.53 -2.41
N SER A 16 -6.67 -13.34 -3.20
CA SER A 16 -6.58 -13.34 -4.65
C SER A 16 -7.13 -12.04 -5.24
N LEU A 17 -8.24 -11.52 -4.72
CA LEU A 17 -8.78 -10.23 -5.12
C LEU A 17 -7.84 -9.08 -4.75
N TRP A 18 -7.25 -9.13 -3.55
CA TRP A 18 -6.23 -8.17 -3.14
C TRP A 18 -5.04 -8.21 -4.10
N LEU A 19 -4.52 -9.40 -4.42
CA LEU A 19 -3.39 -9.57 -5.32
C LEU A 19 -3.72 -9.03 -6.71
N LEU A 20 -4.90 -9.34 -7.26
CA LEU A 20 -5.34 -8.81 -8.54
C LEU A 20 -5.35 -7.27 -8.55
N VAL A 21 -5.98 -6.65 -7.56
CA VAL A 21 -6.06 -5.18 -7.48
C VAL A 21 -4.68 -4.56 -7.25
N TRP A 22 -3.85 -5.18 -6.43
CA TRP A 22 -2.50 -4.71 -6.15
C TRP A 22 -1.60 -4.82 -7.39
N SER A 23 -1.64 -5.93 -8.12
CA SER A 23 -0.98 -6.12 -9.42
C SER A 23 -1.40 -5.08 -10.45
N LEU A 24 -2.71 -4.80 -10.54
CA LEU A 24 -3.25 -3.80 -11.46
C LEU A 24 -3.00 -2.35 -11.02
N THR A 25 -2.39 -2.10 -9.86
CA THR A 25 -2.11 -0.74 -9.37
C THR A 25 -0.64 -0.55 -9.02
N HIS A 26 -0.18 -1.18 -7.94
CA HIS A 26 1.23 -1.12 -7.51
C HIS A 26 2.18 -1.86 -8.45
N GLY A 27 1.70 -2.91 -9.12
CA GLY A 27 2.52 -3.67 -10.07
C GLY A 27 3.16 -2.81 -11.15
N PHE A 28 2.52 -1.71 -11.57
CA PHE A 28 3.10 -0.77 -12.52
C PHE A 28 4.42 -0.16 -12.04
N PHE A 29 4.57 0.15 -10.75
CA PHE A 29 5.80 0.77 -10.21
C PHE A 29 6.88 -0.23 -9.84
N MET A 30 6.53 -1.52 -9.80
CA MET A 30 7.44 -2.59 -9.36
C MET A 30 7.91 -3.48 -10.51
N ASN A 31 7.33 -3.33 -11.70
CA ASN A 31 7.63 -4.15 -12.86
C ASN A 31 7.78 -3.29 -14.12
N ASP A 32 8.99 -3.25 -14.67
CA ASP A 32 9.29 -2.43 -15.85
C ASP A 32 8.49 -2.84 -17.08
N ASN A 33 8.15 -4.13 -17.23
CA ASN A 33 7.31 -4.58 -18.34
C ASN A 33 5.90 -3.99 -18.23
N LEU A 34 5.31 -3.94 -17.03
CA LEU A 34 4.01 -3.29 -16.82
C LEU A 34 4.10 -1.78 -17.04
N MET A 35 5.15 -1.13 -16.52
CA MET A 35 5.37 0.31 -16.74
C MET A 35 5.56 0.64 -18.23
N SER A 36 6.18 -0.27 -19.00
CA SER A 36 6.45 -0.08 -20.43
C SER A 36 5.17 -0.01 -21.29
N LEU A 37 4.05 -0.55 -20.80
CA LEU A 37 2.75 -0.50 -21.48
C LEU A 37 2.13 0.91 -21.48
N LEU A 38 2.56 1.78 -20.58
CA LEU A 38 2.05 3.14 -20.51
C LEU A 38 2.72 4.02 -21.57
N PRO A 39 1.97 4.92 -22.23
CA PRO A 39 2.54 5.82 -23.23
C PRO A 39 3.40 6.92 -22.57
N GLY A 40 4.33 7.47 -23.35
CA GLY A 40 5.10 8.66 -22.98
C GLY A 40 6.53 8.41 -22.52
N ASP A 41 7.21 9.48 -22.14
CA ASP A 41 8.55 9.42 -21.54
C ASP A 41 8.53 8.87 -20.11
N PHE A 42 9.72 8.74 -19.50
CA PHE A 42 9.86 8.19 -18.15
C PHE A 42 8.99 8.94 -17.13
N ASN A 43 8.97 10.27 -17.09
CA ASN A 43 8.15 11.02 -16.11
C ASN A 43 6.64 10.88 -16.42
N GLN A 44 6.25 10.92 -17.69
CA GLN A 44 4.86 10.83 -18.13
C GLN A 44 4.23 9.48 -17.76
N LYS A 45 4.99 8.38 -17.84
CA LYS A 45 4.53 7.06 -17.41
C LYS A 45 4.17 7.03 -15.93
N TYR A 46 5.03 7.58 -15.06
CA TYR A 46 4.76 7.65 -13.62
C TYR A 46 3.58 8.57 -13.29
N ILE A 47 3.41 9.69 -14.00
CA ILE A 47 2.23 10.54 -13.85
C ILE A 47 0.97 9.75 -14.22
N THR A 48 0.97 9.08 -15.37
CA THR A 48 -0.17 8.30 -15.86
C THR A 48 -0.57 7.19 -14.89
N ALA A 49 0.40 6.41 -14.41
CA ALA A 49 0.18 5.38 -13.39
C ALA A 49 -0.39 5.98 -12.09
N SER A 50 0.17 7.10 -11.63
CA SER A 50 -0.31 7.76 -10.40
C SER A 50 -1.74 8.26 -10.53
N LEU A 51 -2.08 8.89 -11.66
CA LEU A 51 -3.44 9.36 -11.92
C LEU A 51 -4.43 8.21 -12.06
N TYR A 52 -4.03 7.11 -12.70
CA TYR A 52 -4.84 5.91 -12.76
C TYR A 52 -5.18 5.38 -11.35
N ILE A 53 -4.18 5.28 -10.46
CA ILE A 53 -4.42 4.85 -9.07
C ILE A 53 -5.29 5.85 -8.32
N LEU A 54 -5.14 7.16 -8.56
CA LEU A 54 -6.02 8.16 -7.97
C LEU A 54 -7.49 7.93 -8.35
N ILE A 55 -7.76 7.60 -9.62
CA ILE A 55 -9.10 7.24 -10.09
C ILE A 55 -9.61 5.98 -9.34
N VAL A 56 -8.76 4.96 -9.18
CA VAL A 56 -9.11 3.74 -8.41
C VAL A 56 -9.42 4.06 -6.95
N ILE A 57 -8.62 4.91 -6.29
CA ILE A 57 -8.87 5.38 -4.91
C ILE A 57 -10.24 6.04 -4.84
N ILE A 58 -10.51 7.01 -5.73
CA ILE A 58 -11.76 7.77 -5.76
C ILE A 58 -12.94 6.81 -5.98
N GLY A 59 -12.86 5.91 -6.97
CA GLY A 59 -13.85 4.88 -7.22
C GLY A 59 -14.10 3.99 -5.99
N SER A 60 -13.04 3.56 -5.31
CA SER A 60 -13.15 2.75 -4.08
C SER A 60 -13.89 3.51 -2.96
N PHE A 61 -13.73 4.83 -2.86
CA PHE A 61 -14.41 5.64 -1.86
C PHE A 61 -15.91 5.75 -2.11
N PHE A 62 -16.34 5.68 -3.38
CA PHE A 62 -17.75 5.67 -3.77
C PHE A 62 -18.37 4.27 -3.64
N ILE A 63 -17.65 3.22 -4.05
CA ILE A 63 -18.13 1.84 -4.04
C ILE A 63 -18.15 1.25 -2.61
N LEU A 64 -17.17 1.63 -1.77
CA LEU A 64 -16.97 1.06 -0.44
C LEU A 64 -17.11 2.11 0.68
N PRO A 65 -18.22 2.88 0.77
CA PRO A 65 -18.33 4.02 1.67
C PRO A 65 -18.30 3.61 3.16
N LYS A 66 -18.76 2.40 3.49
CA LYS A 66 -18.70 1.85 4.86
C LYS A 66 -17.26 1.55 5.29
N ILE A 67 -16.45 0.99 4.39
CA ILE A 67 -15.04 0.70 4.65
C ILE A 67 -14.26 2.01 4.76
N ARG A 68 -14.53 2.98 3.87
CA ARG A 68 -13.98 4.34 3.93
C ARG A 68 -14.25 4.97 5.28
N LYS A 69 -15.51 5.03 5.73
CA LYS A 69 -15.88 5.62 7.02
C LYS A 69 -15.20 4.93 8.21
N LYS A 70 -14.98 3.61 8.16
CA LYS A 70 -14.30 2.85 9.22
C LYS A 70 -12.80 3.15 9.26
N ASN A 71 -12.16 3.31 8.10
CA ASN A 71 -10.71 3.44 7.99
C ASN A 71 -10.22 4.89 8.03
N LEU A 72 -11.03 5.81 7.53
CA LEU A 72 -10.78 7.25 7.44
C LEU A 72 -11.79 7.98 8.33
N THR A 73 -11.80 7.62 9.61
CA THR A 73 -12.65 8.28 10.61
C THR A 73 -12.18 9.71 10.83
N LYS A 74 -13.05 10.58 11.34
CA LYS A 74 -12.62 11.89 11.84
C LYS A 74 -11.76 11.65 13.08
N SER A 75 -10.45 11.87 12.97
CA SER A 75 -9.48 11.65 14.04
C SER A 75 -8.43 12.74 14.02
N LYS A 76 -7.97 13.17 15.20
CA LYS A 76 -6.83 14.10 15.33
C LYS A 76 -5.53 13.49 14.81
N LEU A 77 -5.47 12.16 14.61
CA LEU A 77 -4.32 11.49 14.02
C LEU A 77 -4.04 11.93 12.57
N ILE A 78 -5.00 12.58 11.89
CA ILE A 78 -4.75 13.18 10.58
C ILE A 78 -3.67 14.27 10.64
N TYR A 79 -3.45 14.92 11.79
CA TYR A 79 -2.38 15.91 11.94
C TYR A 79 -0.99 15.29 11.91
N LEU A 80 -0.86 13.96 12.07
CA LEU A 80 0.42 13.27 11.91
C LEU A 80 0.98 13.41 10.49
N TYR A 81 0.16 13.73 9.47
CA TYR A 81 0.62 14.00 8.11
C TYR A 81 1.50 15.26 7.99
N LEU A 82 1.56 16.11 9.02
CA LEU A 82 2.54 17.19 9.07
C LEU A 82 3.99 16.66 9.05
N ILE A 83 4.23 15.44 9.55
CA ILE A 83 5.54 14.78 9.53
C ILE A 83 5.99 14.51 8.09
N PRO A 84 5.30 13.66 7.28
CA PRO A 84 5.71 13.41 5.90
C PRO A 84 5.66 14.68 5.04
N LEU A 85 4.77 15.64 5.32
CA LEU A 85 4.77 16.92 4.63
C LEU A 85 6.08 17.70 4.85
N SER A 86 6.60 17.70 6.07
CA SER A 86 7.90 18.33 6.38
C SER A 86 9.08 17.61 5.69
N LEU A 87 9.02 16.28 5.60
CA LEU A 87 10.02 15.48 4.89
C LEU A 87 10.00 15.75 3.37
N ILE A 88 8.81 15.90 2.78
CA ILE A 88 8.64 16.29 1.37
C ILE A 88 9.26 17.67 1.09
N ALA A 89 9.13 18.61 2.01
CA ALA A 89 9.76 19.93 1.85
C ALA A 89 11.29 19.86 1.86
N ALA A 90 11.89 18.86 2.54
CA ALA A 90 13.33 18.66 2.61
C ALA A 90 13.91 17.86 1.43
N LEU A 91 13.08 17.11 0.71
CA LEU A 91 13.48 16.22 -0.39
C LEU A 91 14.37 16.89 -1.47
N PRO A 92 14.06 18.10 -1.96
CA PRO A 92 14.89 18.78 -2.96
C PRO A 92 16.30 19.14 -2.48
N ILE A 93 16.53 19.18 -1.17
CA ILE A 93 17.80 19.56 -0.55
C ILE A 93 18.67 18.32 -0.29
N HIS A 94 18.04 17.15 -0.11
CA HIS A 94 18.72 15.94 0.35
C HIS A 94 19.04 14.94 -0.77
N TYR A 95 18.32 14.97 -1.90
CA TYR A 95 18.44 13.92 -2.93
C TYR A 95 18.56 14.45 -4.35
N SER A 96 19.47 13.85 -5.13
CA SER A 96 19.52 13.96 -6.58
C SER A 96 18.62 12.88 -7.21
N LEU A 97 17.33 13.18 -7.36
CA LEU A 97 16.35 12.23 -7.88
C LEU A 97 16.45 12.08 -9.41
N THR A 98 16.30 10.83 -9.89
CA THR A 98 16.19 10.52 -11.33
C THR A 98 14.88 11.03 -11.94
N LEU A 99 13.79 10.98 -11.16
CA LEU A 99 12.50 11.56 -11.54
C LEU A 99 12.51 13.07 -11.24
N ASN A 100 11.71 13.81 -12.00
CA ASN A 100 11.37 15.17 -11.59
C ASN A 100 10.80 15.10 -10.15
N PRO A 101 11.30 15.91 -9.19
CA PRO A 101 10.88 15.83 -7.79
C PRO A 101 9.37 15.90 -7.60
N ALA A 102 8.66 16.72 -8.39
CA ALA A 102 7.21 16.81 -8.31
C ALA A 102 6.50 15.51 -8.72
N VAL A 103 7.03 14.82 -9.74
CA VAL A 103 6.50 13.52 -10.21
C VAL A 103 6.75 12.45 -9.16
N TYR A 104 7.95 12.43 -8.59
CA TYR A 104 8.30 11.51 -7.51
C TYR A 104 7.41 11.70 -6.28
N ILE A 105 7.20 12.94 -5.84
CA ILE A 105 6.32 13.28 -4.71
C ILE A 105 4.87 12.86 -5.00
N LEU A 106 4.37 13.15 -6.21
CA LEU A 106 3.01 12.73 -6.60
C LEU A 106 2.86 11.21 -6.54
N MET A 107 3.82 10.48 -7.13
CA MET A 107 3.83 9.03 -7.16
C MET A 107 3.83 8.47 -5.74
N ILE A 108 4.80 8.86 -4.89
CA ILE A 108 4.97 8.26 -3.57
C ILE A 108 3.76 8.52 -2.66
N LEU A 109 3.17 9.72 -2.74
CA LEU A 109 1.97 10.05 -1.96
C LEU A 109 0.78 9.17 -2.34
N ILE A 110 0.52 9.04 -3.64
CA ILE A 110 -0.66 8.32 -4.13
C ILE A 110 -0.47 6.81 -3.98
N SER A 111 0.69 6.29 -4.38
CA SER A 111 0.96 4.85 -4.32
C SER A 111 1.02 4.39 -2.87
N CYS A 112 1.81 5.03 -2.00
CA CYS A 112 1.92 4.63 -0.60
C CYS A 112 0.56 4.66 0.11
N PHE A 113 -0.23 5.73 -0.08
CA PHE A 113 -1.59 5.80 0.46
C PHE A 113 -2.46 4.66 -0.04
N TRP A 114 -2.46 4.38 -1.35
CA TRP A 114 -3.24 3.30 -1.91
C TRP A 114 -2.79 1.93 -1.41
N GLN A 115 -1.49 1.66 -1.30
CA GLN A 115 -0.96 0.40 -0.78
C GLN A 115 -1.51 0.12 0.62
N ASP A 116 -1.44 1.13 1.48
CA ASP A 116 -1.86 0.99 2.87
C ASP A 116 -3.38 0.92 2.99
N TYR A 117 -4.10 1.73 2.21
CA TYR A 117 -5.55 1.72 2.22
C TYR A 117 -6.11 0.41 1.64
N LEU A 118 -5.51 -0.14 0.58
CA LEU A 118 -5.91 -1.43 0.02
C LEU A 118 -5.61 -2.57 1.01
N THR A 119 -4.40 -2.61 1.55
CA THR A 119 -3.91 -3.74 2.36
C THR A 119 -4.40 -3.69 3.80
N PHE A 120 -4.08 -2.62 4.51
CA PHE A 120 -4.40 -2.46 5.93
C PHE A 120 -5.79 -1.82 6.11
N GLY A 121 -6.27 -1.07 5.12
CA GLY A 121 -7.60 -0.50 5.15
C GLY A 121 -8.70 -1.49 4.78
N ILE A 122 -8.78 -1.85 3.50
CA ILE A 122 -9.84 -2.67 2.92
C ILE A 122 -9.66 -4.14 3.30
N TYR A 123 -8.54 -4.74 2.90
CA TYR A 123 -8.31 -6.18 3.03
C TYR A 123 -8.27 -6.65 4.49
N GLN A 124 -7.47 -6.00 5.34
CA GLN A 124 -7.44 -6.29 6.78
C GLN A 124 -8.80 -6.08 7.46
N THR A 125 -9.58 -5.08 7.05
CA THR A 125 -10.93 -4.86 7.58
C THR A 125 -11.85 -6.03 7.24
N GLU A 126 -11.84 -6.52 6.00
CA GLU A 126 -12.69 -7.64 5.60
C GLU A 126 -12.28 -8.95 6.26
N LEU A 127 -10.98 -9.23 6.35
CA LEU A 127 -10.47 -10.41 7.08
C LEU A 127 -10.84 -10.40 8.57
N SER A 128 -10.74 -9.24 9.22
CA SER A 128 -11.04 -9.10 10.66
C SER A 128 -12.49 -9.46 11.03
N LYS A 129 -13.41 -9.48 10.06
CA LYS A 129 -14.80 -9.91 10.29
C LYS A 129 -14.96 -11.42 10.46
N ARG A 130 -13.89 -12.19 10.24
CA ARG A 130 -13.93 -13.65 10.11
C ARG A 130 -12.79 -14.34 10.86
N LEU A 131 -11.64 -13.67 10.98
CA LEU A 131 -10.46 -14.19 11.66
C LEU A 131 -10.29 -13.53 13.03
N ARG A 132 -9.63 -14.26 13.94
CA ARG A 132 -9.16 -13.69 15.21
C ARG A 132 -8.11 -12.61 14.94
N PRO A 133 -7.89 -11.66 15.87
CA PRO A 133 -6.94 -10.57 15.71
C PRO A 133 -5.55 -11.00 15.22
N LEU A 134 -4.93 -11.96 15.92
CA LEU A 134 -3.59 -12.44 15.59
C LEU A 134 -3.55 -13.07 14.19
N ALA A 135 -4.52 -13.93 13.87
CA ALA A 135 -4.62 -14.54 12.54
C ALA A 135 -4.79 -13.49 11.44
N THR A 136 -5.60 -12.46 11.67
CA THR A 136 -5.77 -11.35 10.72
C THR A 136 -4.45 -10.63 10.48
N ILE A 137 -3.74 -10.25 11.53
CA ILE A 137 -2.46 -9.54 11.44
C ILE A 137 -1.43 -10.37 10.67
N LEU A 138 -1.26 -11.65 11.03
CA LEU A 138 -0.31 -12.54 10.38
C LEU A 138 -0.65 -12.75 8.91
N THR A 139 -1.92 -13.04 8.58
CA THR A 139 -2.35 -13.22 7.18
C THR A 139 -2.12 -11.97 6.34
N VAL A 140 -2.41 -10.78 6.87
CA VAL A 140 -2.19 -9.52 6.16
C VAL A 140 -0.71 -9.26 5.95
N ALA A 141 0.13 -9.46 6.98
CA ALA A 141 1.57 -9.30 6.88
C ALA A 141 2.20 -10.27 5.87
N THR A 142 1.77 -11.54 5.88
CA THR A 142 2.21 -12.55 4.91
C THR A 142 1.81 -12.17 3.48
N VAL A 143 0.56 -11.77 3.26
CA VAL A 143 0.10 -11.38 1.91
C VAL A 143 0.81 -10.12 1.42
N PHE A 144 1.05 -9.14 2.28
CA PHE A 144 1.85 -7.96 1.96
C PHE A 144 3.27 -8.35 1.52
N PHE A 145 3.95 -9.19 2.29
CA PHE A 145 5.28 -9.69 1.94
C PHE A 145 5.27 -10.45 0.61
N LEU A 146 4.31 -11.35 0.41
CA LEU A 146 4.20 -12.14 -0.81
C LEU A 146 3.93 -11.28 -2.05
N GLY A 147 3.13 -10.22 -1.92
CA GLY A 147 2.95 -9.25 -3.00
C GLY A 147 4.31 -8.71 -3.46
N HIS A 148 5.10 -8.18 -2.53
CA HIS A 148 6.43 -7.66 -2.85
C HIS A 148 7.32 -8.75 -3.44
N PHE A 149 7.34 -9.95 -2.84
CA PHE A 149 8.13 -11.08 -3.32
C PHE A 149 7.83 -11.44 -4.79
N ILE A 150 6.55 -11.52 -5.18
CA ILE A 150 6.14 -11.88 -6.55
C ILE A 150 6.61 -10.85 -7.58
N PHE A 151 6.60 -9.56 -7.24
CA PHE A 151 6.95 -8.49 -8.18
C PHE A 151 8.45 -8.17 -8.22
N TYR A 152 9.19 -8.66 -7.24
CA TYR A 152 10.65 -8.59 -7.20
C TYR A 152 11.34 -9.87 -7.69
N LEU A 153 10.60 -10.85 -8.22
CA LEU A 153 11.17 -12.13 -8.70
C LEU A 153 12.34 -11.92 -9.67
N ASP A 154 12.21 -10.98 -10.60
CA ASP A 154 13.22 -10.71 -11.64
C ASP A 154 14.53 -10.12 -11.08
N ILE A 155 14.49 -9.55 -9.87
CA ILE A 155 15.65 -8.95 -9.20
C ILE A 155 15.92 -9.54 -7.82
N LEU A 156 15.42 -10.76 -7.55
CA LEU A 156 15.58 -11.46 -6.27
C LEU A 156 17.04 -11.52 -5.82
N ASN A 157 17.95 -11.83 -6.75
CA ASN A 157 19.38 -11.98 -6.49
C ASN A 157 20.09 -10.64 -6.23
N GLN A 158 19.43 -9.51 -6.50
CA GLN A 158 19.96 -8.16 -6.26
C GLN A 158 19.55 -7.61 -4.89
N GLN A 159 18.56 -8.23 -4.24
CA GLN A 159 18.05 -7.80 -2.94
C GLN A 159 18.76 -8.52 -1.80
N SER A 160 19.24 -7.75 -0.82
CA SER A 160 19.83 -8.32 0.39
C SER A 160 18.77 -9.04 1.23
N ILE A 161 19.18 -10.04 2.02
CA ILE A 161 18.33 -10.67 3.03
C ILE A 161 17.75 -9.64 4.01
N PHE A 162 18.50 -8.56 4.27
CA PHE A 162 18.07 -7.46 5.12
C PHE A 162 16.86 -6.71 4.53
N SER A 163 16.85 -6.45 3.22
CA SER A 163 15.71 -5.84 2.52
C SER A 163 14.43 -6.66 2.70
N TRP A 164 14.53 -8.00 2.54
CA TRP A 164 13.40 -8.91 2.73
C TRP A 164 12.88 -8.93 4.17
N LEU A 165 13.79 -8.95 5.14
CA LEU A 165 13.43 -8.85 6.55
C LEU A 165 12.73 -7.52 6.85
N MET A 166 13.20 -6.41 6.29
CA MET A 166 12.58 -5.10 6.47
C MET A 166 11.15 -5.06 5.90
N ILE A 167 10.90 -5.64 4.72
CA ILE A 167 9.55 -5.75 4.16
C ILE A 167 8.64 -6.58 5.07
N ALA A 168 9.13 -7.72 5.58
CA ALA A 168 8.36 -8.59 6.48
C ALA A 168 8.03 -7.89 7.81
N ILE A 169 9.02 -7.21 8.41
CA ILE A 169 8.85 -6.43 9.64
C ILE A 169 7.88 -5.27 9.39
N ALA A 170 8.00 -4.55 8.27
CA ALA A 170 7.10 -3.46 7.92
C ALA A 170 5.65 -3.96 7.79
N GLY A 171 5.42 -5.05 7.05
CA GLY A 171 4.09 -5.64 6.90
C GLY A 171 3.45 -6.00 8.25
N LEU A 172 4.23 -6.63 9.15
CA LEU A 172 3.78 -7.00 10.49
C LEU A 172 3.50 -5.77 11.37
N ALA A 173 4.40 -4.80 11.36
CA ALA A 173 4.28 -3.57 12.14
C ALA A 173 3.06 -2.76 11.71
N LEU A 174 2.90 -2.50 10.41
CA LEU A 174 1.78 -1.73 9.86
C LEU A 174 0.44 -2.42 10.11
N ALA A 175 0.35 -3.74 9.92
CA ALA A 175 -0.86 -4.50 10.24
C ALA A 175 -1.22 -4.42 11.73
N THR A 176 -0.21 -4.49 12.62
CA THR A 176 -0.40 -4.38 14.07
C THR A 176 -0.83 -2.97 14.49
N ILE A 177 -0.19 -1.94 13.95
CA ILE A 177 -0.52 -0.54 14.21
C ILE A 177 -1.94 -0.23 13.73
N ARG A 178 -2.30 -0.69 12.52
CA ARG A 178 -3.65 -0.54 12.01
C ARG A 178 -4.68 -1.23 12.90
N TYR A 179 -4.38 -2.44 13.40
CA TYR A 179 -5.26 -3.15 14.32
C TYR A 179 -5.48 -2.34 15.62
N LYS A 180 -4.42 -1.79 16.21
CA LYS A 180 -4.48 -1.02 17.47
C LYS A 180 -5.18 0.33 17.32
N THR A 181 -4.91 1.06 16.24
CA THR A 181 -5.42 2.44 16.04
C THR A 181 -6.80 2.48 15.41
N ASN A 182 -7.25 1.36 14.86
CA ASN A 182 -8.48 1.21 14.09
C ASN A 182 -8.63 2.18 12.89
N ASN A 183 -7.56 2.79 12.39
CA ASN A 183 -7.57 3.69 11.23
C ASN A 183 -6.26 3.58 10.45
N VAL A 184 -6.25 4.03 9.18
CA VAL A 184 -5.06 3.91 8.31
C VAL A 184 -4.08 5.07 8.44
N TYR A 185 -4.41 6.15 9.16
CA TYR A 185 -3.56 7.35 9.20
C TYR A 185 -2.20 7.07 9.81
N THR A 186 -2.16 6.37 10.95
CA THR A 186 -0.88 6.11 11.64
C THR A 186 0.00 5.15 10.85
N SER A 187 -0.58 4.07 10.30
CA SER A 187 0.19 3.16 9.44
C SER A 187 0.72 3.89 8.22
N ASN A 188 -0.11 4.72 7.56
CA ASN A 188 0.31 5.42 6.36
C ASN A 188 1.35 6.51 6.61
N VAL A 189 1.22 7.29 7.69
CA VAL A 189 2.24 8.27 8.05
C VAL A 189 3.58 7.61 8.31
N ILE A 190 3.61 6.48 9.03
CA ILE A 190 4.85 5.76 9.31
C ILE A 190 5.46 5.21 8.03
N HIS A 191 4.66 4.57 7.18
CA HIS A 191 5.13 4.00 5.93
C HIS A 191 5.65 5.08 4.97
N LEU A 192 4.88 6.17 4.79
CA LEU A 192 5.28 7.29 3.95
C LEU A 192 6.54 7.97 4.49
N SER A 193 6.65 8.21 5.80
CA SER A 193 7.84 8.81 6.41
C SER A 193 9.07 7.91 6.24
N PHE A 194 8.91 6.59 6.36
CA PHE A 194 9.98 5.63 6.11
C PHE A 194 10.47 5.72 4.67
N LEU A 195 9.56 5.73 3.69
CA LEU A 195 9.94 5.84 2.27
C LEU A 195 10.65 7.18 1.98
N LEU A 196 10.20 8.28 2.56
CA LEU A 196 10.80 9.61 2.37
C LEU A 196 12.17 9.79 3.06
N LEU A 197 12.52 8.91 3.99
CA LEU A 197 13.81 8.94 4.72
C LEU A 197 14.84 7.95 4.15
N VAL A 198 14.38 6.88 3.51
CA VAL A 198 15.23 5.76 3.06
C VAL A 198 15.50 5.80 1.56
N VAL A 199 14.60 6.41 0.77
CA VAL A 199 14.90 6.80 -0.62
C VAL A 199 15.79 8.02 -0.58
#